data_AF-A0A3D1DMC2-F1
#
_entry.id   AF-A0A3D1DMC2-F1
#
_cell.length_a   1.000
_cell.length_b   1.000
_cell.length_c   1.000
_cell.angle_alpha   90.00
_cell.angle_beta   90.00
_cell.angle_gamma   90.00
#
_symmetry.space_group_name_H-M   'P 1'
#
loop_
_entity.id
_entity.type
_entity.pdbx_description
1 polymer ?
#
loop_
_entity_poly.entity_id
_entity_poly.type
_entity_poly.pdbx_seq_one_letter_code
_entity_poly.pdbx_strand_id
1 'polypeptide(L)'
;MGNRCKVFVVRWLWVRPALVLLLVAGSAWERSVAADEVSLVTGGKPQATIVLSDKPTSAAQLAAFELRHFVEKISGARLPIVREPNRVEGTVILVGESRRS
;
A
#
# COMPACT_ATOMS: atom_id res chain seq x y z
N MET A 1 17.38 70.11 17.34
CA MET A 1 18.82 69.76 17.24
C MET A 1 19.16 68.85 18.41
N GLY A 2 19.42 67.56 18.20
CA GLY A 2 19.68 66.61 19.31
C GLY A 2 19.31 65.17 18.97
N ASN A 3 20.15 64.54 18.16
CA ASN A 3 19.98 63.19 17.62
C ASN A 3 20.03 62.12 18.71
N ARG A 4 18.90 61.46 19.03
CA ARG A 4 18.86 60.27 19.90
C ARG A 4 18.02 59.12 19.33
N CYS A 5 18.16 58.78 18.05
CA CYS A 5 17.39 57.64 17.53
C CYS A 5 17.96 57.00 16.25
N LYS A 6 19.19 56.45 16.25
CA LYS A 6 19.68 55.59 15.13
C LYS A 6 20.66 54.49 15.57
N VAL A 7 20.42 53.82 16.70
CA VAL A 7 21.19 52.62 17.09
C VAL A 7 20.62 51.33 16.43
N PHE A 8 19.56 51.42 15.63
CA PHE A 8 18.85 50.26 15.09
C PHE A 8 19.39 49.67 13.77
N VAL A 9 20.53 50.15 13.24
CA VAL A 9 21.00 49.80 11.89
C VAL A 9 22.32 49.00 11.91
N VAL A 10 22.66 48.24 12.96
CA VAL A 10 23.84 47.33 12.89
C VAL A 10 23.61 46.04 13.69
N ARG A 11 22.66 45.19 13.26
CA ARG A 11 22.53 43.80 13.78
C ARG A 11 21.92 42.82 12.79
N TRP A 12 21.91 43.15 11.50
CA TRP A 12 21.10 42.41 10.52
C TRP A 12 21.85 42.13 9.22
N LEU A 13 23.10 41.68 9.31
CA LEU A 13 23.87 41.37 8.10
C LEU A 13 24.90 40.23 8.19
N TRP A 14 24.81 39.33 9.20
CA TRP A 14 25.80 38.25 9.36
C TRP A 14 25.20 36.88 9.76
N VAL A 15 24.04 36.49 9.23
CA VAL A 15 23.51 35.12 9.47
C VAL A 15 22.94 34.44 8.21
N ARG A 16 23.29 34.90 7.01
CA ARG A 16 22.74 34.39 5.74
C ARG A 16 23.86 34.22 4.71
N PRO A 17 24.57 33.07 4.66
CA PRO A 17 24.30 32.19 3.51
C PRO A 17 24.58 30.68 3.70
N ALA A 18 25.00 30.19 4.88
CA ALA A 18 25.44 28.78 5.00
C ALA A 18 24.31 27.76 5.21
N LEU A 19 23.14 28.20 5.70
CA LEU A 19 22.05 27.27 6.07
C LEU A 19 21.13 26.90 4.89
N VAL A 20 21.15 27.66 3.80
CA VAL A 20 20.25 27.41 2.65
C VAL A 20 20.78 26.31 1.72
N LEU A 21 22.10 26.09 1.65
CA LEU A 21 22.68 25.05 0.78
C LEU A 21 22.57 23.62 1.35
N LEU A 22 22.35 23.47 2.67
CA LEU A 22 22.24 22.16 3.31
C LEU A 22 20.83 21.54 3.21
N LEU A 23 19.83 22.31 2.78
CA LEU A 23 18.45 21.84 2.61
C LEU A 23 18.16 21.23 1.22
N VAL A 24 19.00 21.48 0.21
CA VAL A 24 18.78 20.95 -1.15
C VAL A 24 19.42 19.57 -1.37
N ALA A 25 20.38 19.17 -0.53
CA ALA A 25 21.03 17.85 -0.63
C ALA A 25 20.26 16.72 0.08
N GLY A 26 19.23 17.04 0.87
CA GLY A 26 18.46 16.06 1.65
C GLY A 26 17.26 15.44 0.92
N SER A 27 16.90 15.92 -0.27
CA SER A 27 15.70 15.48 -1.00
C SER A 27 15.94 14.29 -1.96
N ALA A 28 17.15 13.71 -1.99
CA ALA A 28 17.48 12.61 -2.90
C ALA A 28 17.11 11.21 -2.37
N TRP A 29 16.33 11.09 -1.28
CA TRP A 29 16.04 9.79 -0.65
C TRP A 29 14.56 9.42 -0.56
N GLU A 30 13.74 9.89 -1.49
CA GLU A 30 12.44 9.24 -1.72
C GLU A 30 12.58 8.21 -2.83
N ARG A 31 13.27 7.10 -2.51
CA ARG A 31 13.12 5.87 -3.29
C ARG A 31 11.73 5.31 -3.00
N SER A 32 10.73 5.72 -3.76
CA SER A 32 9.45 5.02 -3.79
C SER A 32 9.71 3.58 -4.25
N VAL A 33 9.61 2.63 -3.34
CA VAL A 33 9.49 1.22 -3.70
C VAL A 33 8.14 1.08 -4.39
N ALA A 34 8.16 0.77 -5.69
CA ALA A 34 6.96 0.29 -6.37
C ALA A 34 6.65 -1.09 -5.80
N ALA A 35 5.67 -1.16 -4.90
CA ALA A 35 5.07 -2.42 -4.53
C ALA A 35 4.05 -2.79 -5.63
N ASP A 36 4.08 -4.03 -6.10
CA ASP A 36 3.03 -4.52 -6.99
C ASP A 36 1.69 -4.46 -6.23
N GLU A 37 0.78 -3.63 -6.72
CA GLU A 37 -0.56 -3.49 -6.14
C GLU A 37 -1.39 -4.71 -6.50
N VAL A 38 -1.86 -5.43 -5.49
CA VAL A 38 -2.78 -6.56 -5.68
C VAL A 38 -4.21 -6.09 -5.45
N SER A 39 -4.97 -5.95 -6.53
CA SER A 39 -6.40 -5.64 -6.44
C SER A 39 -7.23 -6.92 -6.31
N LEU A 40 -8.06 -7.00 -5.27
CA LEU A 40 -9.02 -8.09 -5.09
C LEU A 40 -10.36 -7.77 -5.77
N VAL A 41 -10.75 -6.50 -5.74
CA VAL A 41 -12.00 -5.98 -6.29
C VAL A 41 -11.76 -4.57 -6.82
N THR A 42 -12.21 -4.30 -8.04
CA THR A 42 -12.17 -2.96 -8.65
C THR A 42 -13.56 -2.61 -9.16
N GLY A 43 -14.11 -1.47 -8.75
CA GLY A 43 -15.43 -1.00 -9.18
C GLY A 43 -16.57 -2.00 -8.89
N GLY A 44 -16.51 -2.69 -7.75
CA GLY A 44 -17.51 -3.72 -7.38
C GLY A 44 -17.41 -5.02 -8.20
N LYS A 45 -16.34 -5.20 -8.99
CA LYS A 45 -16.11 -6.42 -9.78
C LYS A 45 -14.94 -7.21 -9.22
N PRO A 46 -15.08 -8.53 -9.00
CA PRO A 46 -13.98 -9.37 -8.51
C PRO A 46 -12.83 -9.37 -9.52
N GLN A 47 -11.61 -9.15 -9.03
CA GLN A 47 -10.36 -9.19 -9.81
C GLN A 47 -9.46 -10.37 -9.43
N ALA A 48 -9.80 -11.04 -8.32
CA ALA A 48 -9.06 -12.18 -7.81
C ALA A 48 -9.96 -13.40 -7.64
N THR A 49 -9.35 -14.59 -7.66
CA THR A 49 -10.02 -15.86 -7.37
C THR A 49 -9.36 -16.54 -6.19
N ILE A 50 -10.17 -17.03 -5.25
CA ILE A 50 -9.70 -17.84 -4.13
C ILE A 50 -9.52 -19.28 -4.62
N VAL A 51 -8.36 -19.86 -4.36
CA VAL A 51 -8.04 -21.25 -4.75
C VAL A 51 -7.78 -22.09 -3.51
N LEU A 52 -8.48 -23.21 -3.44
CA LEU A 52 -8.29 -24.29 -2.46
C LEU A 52 -7.59 -25.48 -3.14
N SER A 53 -6.93 -26.33 -2.35
CA SER A 53 -6.51 -27.65 -2.84
C SER A 53 -7.69 -28.51 -3.28
N ASP A 54 -7.40 -29.61 -3.98
CA ASP A 54 -8.40 -30.63 -4.37
C ASP A 54 -9.18 -31.16 -3.15
N LYS A 55 -8.46 -31.40 -2.04
CA LYS A 55 -8.99 -31.89 -0.76
C LYS A 55 -8.59 -30.93 0.37
N PRO A 56 -9.27 -29.78 0.51
CA PRO A 56 -8.93 -28.81 1.54
C PRO A 56 -9.31 -29.34 2.92
N THR A 57 -8.56 -28.94 3.94
CA THR A 57 -8.98 -29.14 5.33
C THR A 57 -10.24 -28.33 5.62
N SER A 58 -11.02 -28.74 6.63
CA SER A 58 -12.22 -27.99 7.05
C SER A 58 -11.88 -26.55 7.44
N ALA A 59 -10.71 -26.32 8.03
CA ALA A 59 -10.23 -24.99 8.39
C ALA A 59 -9.92 -24.14 7.15
N ALA A 60 -9.24 -24.68 6.13
CA ALA A 60 -8.96 -23.96 4.89
C ALA A 60 -10.25 -23.62 4.14
N GLN A 61 -11.21 -24.55 4.11
CA GLN A 61 -12.51 -24.31 3.49
C GLN A 61 -13.29 -23.21 4.22
N LEU A 62 -13.32 -23.22 5.55
CA LEU A 62 -13.95 -22.18 6.35
C LEU A 62 -13.29 -20.82 6.09
N ALA A 63 -11.96 -20.75 6.15
CA ALA A 63 -11.20 -19.52 5.90
C ALA A 63 -11.50 -18.94 4.51
N ALA A 64 -11.60 -19.76 3.47
CA ALA A 64 -11.96 -19.30 2.13
C ALA A 64 -13.39 -18.71 2.08
N PHE A 65 -14.34 -19.31 2.79
CA PHE A 65 -15.71 -18.79 2.87
C PHE A 65 -15.81 -17.50 3.67
N GLU A 66 -15.10 -17.40 4.79
CA GLU A 66 -15.05 -16.19 5.60
C GLU A 66 -14.39 -15.04 4.82
N LEU A 67 -13.24 -15.30 4.18
CA LEU A 67 -12.57 -14.33 3.34
C LEU A 67 -13.52 -13.78 2.26
N ARG A 68 -14.17 -14.66 1.49
CA ARG A 68 -15.15 -14.25 0.49
C ARG A 68 -16.28 -13.44 1.11
N HIS A 69 -16.83 -13.89 2.24
CA HIS A 69 -17.93 -13.22 2.91
C HIS A 69 -17.57 -11.79 3.33
N PHE A 70 -16.40 -11.59 3.92
CA PHE A 70 -15.97 -10.26 4.34
C PHE A 70 -15.59 -9.37 3.15
N VAL A 71 -14.93 -9.89 2.11
CA VAL A 71 -14.68 -9.11 0.89
C VAL A 71 -15.98 -8.68 0.24
N GLU A 72 -16.98 -9.56 0.17
CA GLU A 72 -18.30 -9.24 -0.35
C GLU A 72 -19.01 -8.17 0.49
N LYS A 73 -18.92 -8.24 1.83
CA LYS A 73 -19.47 -7.19 2.71
C LYS A 73 -18.78 -5.83 2.53
N ILE A 74 -17.47 -5.83 2.31
CA ILE A 74 -16.67 -4.60 2.15
C ILE A 74 -16.93 -3.95 0.80
N SER A 75 -17.05 -4.75 -0.26
CA SER A 75 -16.96 -4.25 -1.64
C SER A 75 -18.23 -4.44 -2.48
N GLY A 76 -19.20 -5.23 -2.00
CA GLY A 76 -20.35 -5.68 -2.78
C GLY A 76 -20.01 -6.75 -3.83
N ALA A 77 -18.75 -7.12 -3.99
CA ALA A 77 -18.30 -8.09 -4.99
C ALA A 77 -18.04 -9.46 -4.38
N ARG A 78 -18.61 -10.50 -4.96
CA ARG A 78 -18.41 -11.88 -4.51
C ARG A 78 -17.24 -12.51 -5.27
N LEU A 79 -16.15 -12.79 -4.57
CA LEU A 79 -15.00 -13.49 -5.16
C LEU A 79 -15.34 -14.96 -5.51
N PRO A 80 -14.90 -15.48 -6.67
CA PRO A 80 -14.99 -16.89 -6.98
C PRO A 80 -14.12 -17.74 -6.04
N ILE A 81 -14.55 -18.98 -5.78
CA ILE A 81 -13.75 -20.00 -5.09
C ILE A 81 -13.62 -21.20 -6.02
N VAL A 82 -12.39 -21.61 -6.31
CA VAL A 82 -12.06 -22.74 -7.20
C VAL A 82 -11.21 -23.75 -6.43
N ARG A 83 -11.36 -25.04 -6.77
CA ARG A 83 -10.49 -26.11 -6.27
C ARG A 83 -9.51 -26.57 -7.33
N GLU A 84 -8.28 -26.85 -6.93
CA GLU A 84 -7.31 -27.58 -7.76
C GLU A 84 -7.91 -28.94 -8.21
N PRO A 85 -7.50 -29.49 -9.38
CA PRO A 85 -6.47 -28.99 -10.28
C PRO A 85 -6.93 -27.93 -11.28
N ASN A 86 -8.16 -27.40 -11.15
CA ASN A 86 -8.68 -26.40 -12.07
C ASN A 86 -7.76 -25.17 -12.07
N ARG A 87 -7.24 -24.80 -13.24
CA ARG A 87 -6.39 -23.63 -13.37
C ARG A 87 -7.23 -22.37 -13.46
N VAL A 88 -6.79 -21.36 -12.72
CA VAL A 88 -7.29 -20.00 -12.82
C VAL A 88 -6.15 -19.09 -13.26
N GLU A 89 -6.45 -18.17 -14.16
CA GLU A 89 -5.56 -17.12 -14.64
C GLU A 89 -5.74 -15.83 -13.81
N GLY A 90 -4.73 -14.95 -13.85
CA GLY A 90 -4.75 -13.69 -13.11
C GLY A 90 -4.48 -13.84 -11.61
N THR A 91 -4.94 -12.87 -10.82
CA THR A 91 -4.68 -12.79 -9.38
C THR A 91 -5.36 -13.93 -8.63
N VAL A 92 -4.57 -14.69 -7.88
CA VAL A 92 -5.05 -15.83 -7.09
C VAL A 92 -4.71 -15.67 -5.63
N ILE A 93 -5.67 -16.01 -4.78
CA ILE A 93 -5.52 -16.07 -3.33
C ILE A 93 -5.49 -17.55 -2.94
N LEU A 94 -4.31 -18.06 -2.59
CA LEU A 94 -4.17 -19.44 -2.12
C LEU A 94 -4.58 -19.51 -0.65
N VAL A 95 -5.52 -20.40 -0.32
CA VAL A 95 -5.99 -20.58 1.08
C VAL A 95 -5.73 -22.01 1.52
N GLY A 96 -4.88 -22.17 2.54
CA GLY A 96 -4.39 -23.47 2.99
C GLY A 96 -3.25 -24.00 2.10
N GLU A 97 -3.01 -25.31 2.19
CA GLU A 97 -2.02 -25.99 1.34
C GLU A 97 -2.42 -25.92 -0.14
N SER A 98 -1.48 -25.62 -1.03
CA SER A 98 -1.68 -25.58 -2.47
C SER A 98 -0.44 -26.08 -3.18
N ARG A 99 -0.61 -26.73 -4.35
CA ARG A 99 0.52 -27.13 -5.20
C ARG A 99 1.23 -25.94 -5.86
N ARG A 100 0.71 -24.72 -5.70
CA ARG A 100 1.25 -23.47 -6.27
C ARG A 100 2.12 -22.67 -5.30
N SER A 101 2.19 -23.03 -4.00
CA SER A 101 2.95 -22.30 -2.97
C SER A 101 4.37 -22.81 -2.80
#